data_AF-A0A815B6S0-F1
#
_entry.id   AF-A0A815B6S0-F1
#
_cell.length_a   1.000
_cell.length_b   1.000
_cell.length_c   1.000
_cell.angle_alpha   90.00
_cell.angle_beta   90.00
_cell.angle_gamma   90.00
#
_symmetry.space_group_name_H-M   'P 1'
#
loop_
_entity.id
_entity.type
_entity.pdbx_description
1 polymer ?
#
loop_
_entity_poly.entity_id
_entity_poly.type
_entity_poly.pdbx_seq_one_letter_code
_entity_poly.pdbx_strand_id
1 'polypeptide(L)'
;NPNKPNFNHYLFETITVLIRTSISKNPGVLDQFEQILFPVFTPVFTDDIAEFVPYVLQIIGFLLESRPSGSTPIPDAYRALFQLILTPSFWDRSGNIPALSRLLQAYIEKAGETIVLEKLTTVLGIFQRLVSQSKIHDHEGFAILNCLIINLPSTYLNNYLKDIFVVIFTRLTKAKTQKLIRCIIVFFSYFIIKYGAKEFITQIDSIQANMFRMVVERLFIPELSKIDENDKKLCAIAIIHLLCDPEQMTKGIYFNDLWLILLQALLSLFQSSNDLQIMSAAERKKQAQDEAEEELLVGLDDTPDYTPAFSRLAFAKKPRTDLFGSSIPDARCHLAKCLQTLTSSHPNQFLSVMTNGLSTEHLLDIQKYCALANVTLS
;
A
#
# COMPACT_ATOMS: atom_id res chain seq x y z
N ASN A 1 -9.73 35.60 4.06
CA ASN A 1 -10.82 35.14 3.17
C ASN A 1 -10.29 34.49 1.91
N PRO A 2 -10.21 33.15 1.88
CA PRO A 2 -9.82 32.36 0.71
C PRO A 2 -10.90 32.41 -0.39
N ASN A 3 -10.91 33.49 -1.19
CA ASN A 3 -11.98 33.71 -2.18
C ASN A 3 -11.63 33.25 -3.61
N LYS A 4 -10.41 32.75 -3.83
CA LYS A 4 -9.90 32.38 -5.16
C LYS A 4 -9.28 30.98 -5.10
N PRO A 5 -10.04 29.90 -5.32
CA PRO A 5 -9.57 28.52 -5.14
C PRO A 5 -8.35 28.20 -6.00
N ASN A 6 -8.35 28.58 -7.28
CA ASN A 6 -7.23 28.35 -8.18
C ASN A 6 -5.97 29.09 -7.71
N PHE A 7 -6.09 30.36 -7.32
CA PHE A 7 -4.97 31.11 -6.75
C PHE A 7 -4.40 30.43 -5.50
N ASN A 8 -5.27 30.00 -4.58
CA ASN A 8 -4.84 29.31 -3.36
C ASN A 8 -4.11 28.00 -3.68
N HIS A 9 -4.66 27.20 -4.60
CA HIS A 9 -4.06 25.96 -5.05
C HIS A 9 -2.64 26.19 -5.61
N TYR A 10 -2.51 27.10 -6.57
CA TYR A 10 -1.22 27.41 -7.18
C TYR A 10 -0.22 28.07 -6.22
N LEU A 11 -0.70 28.80 -5.20
CA LEU A 11 0.15 29.32 -4.14
C LEU A 11 0.78 28.17 -3.35
N PHE A 12 0.00 27.17 -2.92
CA PHE A 12 0.53 26.01 -2.20
C PHE A 12 1.40 25.12 -3.10
N GLU A 13 1.10 25.00 -4.40
CA GLU A 13 1.98 24.32 -5.35
C GLU A 13 3.33 25.03 -5.47
N THR A 14 3.31 26.36 -5.60
CA THR A 14 4.55 27.16 -5.70
C THR A 14 5.42 26.98 -4.45
N ILE A 15 4.81 26.99 -3.26
CA ILE A 15 5.50 26.71 -1.99
C ILE A 15 6.11 25.30 -2.03
N THR A 16 5.34 24.31 -2.47
CA THR A 16 5.78 22.90 -2.51
C THR A 16 6.93 22.67 -3.48
N VAL A 17 6.86 23.25 -4.68
CA VAL A 17 7.94 23.24 -5.68
C VAL A 17 9.21 23.85 -5.11
N LEU A 18 9.09 24.99 -4.43
CA LEU A 18 10.22 25.69 -3.83
C LEU A 18 10.91 24.82 -2.78
N ILE A 19 10.14 24.22 -1.86
CA ILE A 19 10.65 23.32 -0.83
C ILE A 19 11.34 22.12 -1.49
N ARG A 20 10.66 21.43 -2.40
CA ARG A 20 11.19 20.22 -3.07
C ARG A 20 12.49 20.49 -3.81
N THR A 21 12.53 21.57 -4.59
CA THR A 21 13.72 21.94 -5.38
C THR A 21 14.88 22.33 -4.46
N SER A 22 14.60 23.03 -3.36
CA SER A 22 15.61 23.46 -2.40
C SER A 22 16.20 22.28 -1.63
N ILE A 23 15.36 21.37 -1.11
CA ILE A 23 15.81 20.15 -0.42
C ILE A 23 16.61 19.26 -1.37
N SER A 24 16.17 19.11 -2.63
CA SER A 24 16.87 18.28 -3.63
C SER A 24 18.29 18.80 -3.92
N LYS A 25 18.51 20.12 -3.83
CA LYS A 25 19.84 20.74 -4.04
C LYS A 25 20.68 20.75 -2.77
N ASN A 26 20.05 20.97 -1.61
CA ASN A 26 20.71 21.02 -0.32
C ASN A 26 19.79 20.46 0.77
N PRO A 27 19.94 19.20 1.18
CA PRO A 27 19.09 18.59 2.20
C PRO A 27 19.11 19.31 3.56
N GLY A 28 20.19 20.04 3.87
CA GLY A 28 20.35 20.75 5.15
C GLY A 28 19.42 21.97 5.34
N VAL A 29 18.69 22.39 4.31
CA VAL A 29 17.72 23.50 4.42
C VAL A 29 16.38 23.05 5.01
N LEU A 30 16.16 21.74 5.18
CA LEU A 30 14.88 21.20 5.66
C LEU A 30 14.49 21.77 7.02
N ASP A 31 15.40 21.77 7.98
CA ASP A 31 15.13 22.29 9.33
C ASP A 31 14.78 23.80 9.29
N GLN A 32 15.36 24.56 8.34
CA GLN A 32 15.04 25.99 8.17
C GLN A 32 13.61 26.17 7.63
N PHE A 33 13.20 25.35 6.66
CA PHE A 33 11.81 25.37 6.19
C PHE A 33 10.84 25.01 7.30
N GLU A 34 11.12 23.98 8.10
CA GLU A 34 10.29 23.60 9.24
C GLU A 34 10.18 24.76 10.26
N GLN A 35 11.30 25.38 10.64
CA GLN A 35 11.30 26.51 11.58
C GLN A 35 10.50 27.72 11.09
N ILE A 36 10.51 28.00 9.79
CA ILE A 36 9.79 29.14 9.19
C ILE A 36 8.30 28.81 8.99
N LEU A 37 7.99 27.60 8.51
CA LEU A 37 6.64 27.26 8.07
C LEU A 37 5.71 26.83 9.20
N PHE A 38 6.21 26.14 10.24
CA PHE A 38 5.36 25.71 11.36
C PHE A 38 4.63 26.88 12.06
N PRO A 39 5.29 28.01 12.38
CA PRO A 39 4.61 29.18 12.92
C PRO A 39 3.55 29.75 11.99
N VAL A 40 3.75 29.68 10.66
CA VAL A 40 2.79 30.16 9.65
C VAL A 40 1.59 29.22 9.53
N PHE A 41 1.82 27.92 9.70
CA PHE A 41 0.77 26.89 9.63
C PHE A 41 -0.06 26.79 10.92
N THR A 42 0.48 27.22 12.06
CA THR A 42 -0.23 27.12 13.35
C THR A 42 -1.57 27.87 13.35
N PRO A 43 -1.66 29.15 12.90
CA PRO A 43 -2.93 29.86 12.78
C PRO A 43 -3.97 29.17 11.90
N VAL A 44 -3.54 28.46 10.84
CA VAL A 44 -4.46 27.72 9.96
C VAL A 44 -5.25 26.66 10.74
N PHE A 45 -4.60 26.02 11.72
CA PHE A 45 -5.23 25.03 12.58
C PHE A 45 -6.02 25.67 13.74
N THR A 46 -5.49 26.72 14.39
CA THR A 46 -6.15 27.34 15.56
C THR A 46 -7.38 28.14 15.17
N ASP A 47 -7.32 28.82 14.02
CA ASP A 47 -8.41 29.65 13.50
C ASP A 47 -9.36 28.83 12.61
N ASP A 48 -9.10 27.53 12.47
CA ASP A 48 -9.91 26.55 11.75
C ASP A 48 -10.21 26.94 10.30
N ILE A 49 -9.18 27.40 9.57
CA ILE A 49 -9.29 27.82 8.17
C ILE A 49 -9.36 26.57 7.27
N ALA A 50 -10.56 25.98 7.21
CA ALA A 50 -10.83 24.67 6.62
C ALA A 50 -10.32 24.52 5.18
N GLU A 51 -10.32 25.60 4.41
CA GLU A 51 -9.88 25.64 3.01
C GLU A 51 -8.37 25.38 2.84
N PHE A 52 -7.59 25.70 3.87
CA PHE A 52 -6.13 25.60 3.85
C PHE A 52 -5.60 24.37 4.59
N VAL A 53 -6.39 23.80 5.50
CA VAL A 53 -5.99 22.62 6.30
C VAL A 53 -5.48 21.46 5.41
N PRO A 54 -6.17 21.01 4.34
CA PRO A 54 -5.68 19.93 3.49
C PRO A 54 -4.32 20.23 2.84
N TYR A 55 -4.07 21.48 2.44
CA TYR A 55 -2.81 21.88 1.82
C TYR A 55 -1.66 21.89 2.82
N VAL A 56 -1.90 22.48 3.99
CA VAL A 56 -0.92 22.52 5.07
C VAL A 56 -0.53 21.10 5.51
N LEU A 57 -1.51 20.20 5.67
CA LEU A 57 -1.26 18.81 6.00
C LEU A 57 -0.40 18.10 4.94
N GLN A 58 -0.66 18.34 3.65
CA GLN A 58 0.15 17.79 2.56
C GLN A 58 1.60 18.28 2.60
N ILE A 59 1.82 19.58 2.84
CA ILE A 59 3.17 20.15 2.92
C ILE A 59 3.91 19.61 4.15
N ILE A 60 3.26 19.53 5.30
CA ILE A 60 3.88 18.97 6.51
C ILE A 60 4.22 17.50 6.32
N GLY A 61 3.33 16.73 5.67
CA GLY A 61 3.60 15.34 5.28
C GLY A 61 4.83 15.23 4.38
N PHE A 62 4.92 16.09 3.37
CA PHE A 62 6.07 16.15 2.47
C PHE A 62 7.39 16.52 3.19
N LEU A 63 7.35 17.48 4.11
CA LEU A 63 8.51 17.85 4.93
C LEU A 63 8.97 16.67 5.79
N LEU A 64 8.03 15.98 6.46
CA LEU A 64 8.34 14.82 7.30
C LEU A 64 8.92 13.66 6.47
N GLU A 65 8.33 13.36 5.32
CA GLU A 65 8.83 12.33 4.39
C GLU A 65 10.26 12.64 3.91
N SER A 66 10.59 13.92 3.75
CA SER A 66 11.90 14.40 3.30
C SER A 66 13.00 14.24 4.37
N ARG A 67 12.65 14.02 5.64
CA ARG A 67 13.64 13.75 6.69
C ARG A 67 14.35 12.42 6.44
N PRO A 68 15.67 12.29 6.68
CA PRO A 68 16.38 11.02 6.56
C PRO A 68 15.75 9.94 7.47
N SER A 69 15.66 8.70 6.99
CA SER A 69 15.18 7.59 7.81
C SER A 69 16.14 7.35 8.99
N GLY A 70 15.59 7.19 10.21
CA GLY A 70 16.39 7.07 11.43
C GLY A 70 16.90 8.40 12.00
N SER A 71 16.49 9.56 11.46
CA SER A 71 16.79 10.86 12.06
C SER A 71 15.96 11.11 13.33
N THR A 72 16.46 10.58 14.44
CA THR A 72 15.92 10.86 15.78
C THR A 72 16.83 11.85 16.52
N PRO A 73 16.25 12.78 17.32
CA PRO A 73 14.83 12.97 17.58
C PRO A 73 14.11 13.80 16.50
N ILE A 74 12.84 13.49 16.28
CA ILE A 74 11.93 14.32 15.49
C ILE A 74 11.61 15.60 16.30
N PRO A 75 11.54 16.79 15.68
CA PRO A 75 11.23 18.04 16.38
C PRO A 75 9.91 17.99 17.17
N ASP A 76 9.87 18.65 18.32
CA ASP A 76 8.69 18.65 19.21
C ASP A 76 7.41 19.18 18.55
N ALA A 77 7.55 20.06 17.56
CA ALA A 77 6.42 20.58 16.78
C ALA A 77 5.64 19.45 16.08
N TYR A 78 6.33 18.43 15.57
CA TYR A 78 5.70 17.24 15.01
C TYR A 78 5.05 16.37 16.09
N ARG A 79 5.62 16.26 17.29
CA ARG A 79 4.98 15.53 18.41
C ARG A 79 3.65 16.18 18.82
N ALA A 80 3.64 17.50 18.96
CA ALA A 80 2.43 18.26 19.27
C ALA A 80 1.38 18.12 18.16
N LEU A 81 1.80 18.25 16.90
CA LEU A 81 0.91 18.07 15.76
C LEU A 81 0.36 16.65 15.66
N PHE A 82 1.16 15.63 15.95
CA PHE A 82 0.70 14.25 15.95
C PHE A 82 -0.48 14.04 16.90
N GLN A 83 -0.40 14.58 18.13
CA GLN A 83 -1.52 14.52 19.07
C GLN A 83 -2.78 15.21 18.52
N LEU A 84 -2.61 16.36 17.87
CA LEU A 84 -3.70 17.12 17.28
C LEU A 84 -4.40 16.34 16.15
N ILE A 85 -3.64 15.77 15.20
CA ILE A 85 -4.22 15.07 14.04
C ILE A 85 -4.90 13.75 14.39
N LEU A 86 -4.62 13.17 15.58
CA LEU A 86 -5.32 11.98 16.05
C LEU A 86 -6.71 12.28 16.64
N THR A 87 -7.07 13.54 16.82
CA THR A 87 -8.39 13.92 17.33
C THR A 87 -9.48 13.60 16.29
N PRO A 88 -10.64 13.04 16.70
CA PRO A 88 -11.68 12.60 15.76
C PRO A 88 -12.21 13.70 14.83
N SER A 89 -12.26 14.95 15.29
CA SER A 89 -12.80 16.10 14.55
C SER A 89 -12.05 16.38 13.25
N PHE A 90 -10.73 16.14 13.21
CA PHE A 90 -9.93 16.30 12.00
C PHE A 90 -10.33 15.32 10.90
N TRP A 91 -10.81 14.12 11.28
CA TRP A 91 -11.23 13.04 10.39
C TRP A 91 -12.71 13.10 10.01
N ASP A 92 -13.48 14.04 10.55
CA ASP A 92 -14.89 14.26 10.17
C ASP A 92 -15.00 14.96 8.81
N ARG A 93 -13.99 15.77 8.45
CA ARG A 93 -13.96 16.51 7.18
C ARG A 93 -13.37 15.65 6.07
N SER A 94 -14.24 15.24 5.15
CA SER A 94 -13.86 14.40 3.99
C SER A 94 -12.67 14.96 3.19
N GLY A 95 -12.57 16.29 3.03
CA GLY A 95 -11.47 16.94 2.32
C GLY A 95 -10.10 16.80 3.00
N ASN A 96 -10.06 16.55 4.31
CA ASN A 96 -8.82 16.38 5.06
C ASN A 96 -8.27 14.96 4.99
N ILE A 97 -9.15 13.96 4.80
CA ILE A 97 -8.82 12.54 5.00
C ILE A 97 -7.60 12.08 4.17
N PRO A 98 -7.49 12.40 2.86
CA PRO A 98 -6.32 11.97 2.09
C PRO A 98 -5.01 12.58 2.59
N ALA A 99 -5.02 13.87 2.96
CA ALA A 99 -3.85 14.55 3.52
C ALA A 99 -3.46 14.01 4.89
N LEU A 100 -4.44 13.76 5.76
CA LEU A 100 -4.23 13.17 7.09
C LEU A 100 -3.68 11.76 7.01
N SER A 101 -4.27 10.91 6.16
CA SER A 101 -3.82 9.54 5.91
C SER A 101 -2.35 9.52 5.49
N ARG A 102 -1.99 10.38 4.54
CA ARG A 102 -0.61 10.50 4.08
C ARG A 102 0.34 10.97 5.18
N LEU A 103 -0.03 12.02 5.91
CA LEU A 103 0.79 12.52 7.01
C LEU A 103 0.99 11.44 8.09
N LEU A 104 -0.06 10.67 8.40
CA LEU A 104 0.01 9.56 9.36
C LEU A 104 0.96 8.45 8.88
N GLN A 105 0.94 8.11 7.58
CA GLN A 105 1.92 7.20 6.98
C GLN A 105 3.36 7.73 7.11
N ALA A 106 3.57 9.04 6.91
CA ALA A 106 4.89 9.67 7.10
C ALA A 106 5.37 9.55 8.57
N TYR A 107 4.48 9.73 9.55
CA TYR A 107 4.78 9.46 10.95
C TYR A 107 5.13 7.99 11.21
N ILE A 108 4.40 7.05 10.62
CA ILE A 108 4.69 5.62 10.77
C ILE A 108 6.10 5.28 10.24
N GLU A 109 6.47 5.82 9.08
CA GLU A 109 7.77 5.57 8.44
C GLU A 109 8.95 6.23 9.16
N LYS A 110 8.76 7.44 9.68
CA LYS A 110 9.86 8.24 10.26
C LYS A 110 9.92 8.17 11.79
N ALA A 111 8.79 7.91 12.43
CA ALA A 111 8.58 8.05 13.87
C ALA A 111 7.87 6.84 14.50
N GLY A 112 7.78 5.72 13.78
CA GLY A 112 6.96 4.56 14.16
C GLY A 112 7.21 4.12 15.60
N GLU A 113 8.46 3.81 15.93
CA GLU A 113 8.83 3.29 17.24
C GLU A 113 8.83 4.32 18.38
N THR A 114 8.88 5.62 18.04
CA THR A 114 9.05 6.70 19.04
C THR A 114 7.80 7.50 19.36
N ILE A 115 6.88 7.60 18.39
CA ILE A 115 5.67 8.44 18.50
C ILE A 115 4.43 7.58 18.26
N VAL A 116 4.43 6.80 17.18
CA VAL A 116 3.23 6.06 16.77
C VAL A 116 2.92 4.92 17.73
N LEU A 117 3.94 4.20 18.23
CA LEU A 117 3.73 3.11 19.19
C LEU A 117 3.00 3.56 20.47
N GLU A 118 3.26 4.77 20.97
CA GLU A 118 2.59 5.32 22.16
C GLU A 118 1.08 5.53 21.95
N LYS A 119 0.64 5.65 20.70
CA LYS A 119 -0.74 5.90 20.29
C LYS A 119 -1.27 4.87 19.31
N LEU A 120 -0.67 3.67 19.27
CA LEU A 120 -0.99 2.64 18.28
C LEU A 120 -2.47 2.27 18.28
N THR A 121 -3.10 2.16 19.45
CA THR A 121 -4.54 1.87 19.59
C THR A 121 -5.40 2.96 18.96
N THR A 122 -5.03 4.23 19.11
CA THR A 122 -5.73 5.36 18.47
C THR A 122 -5.58 5.31 16.95
N VAL A 123 -4.38 5.01 16.45
CA VAL A 123 -4.12 4.85 15.01
C VAL A 123 -4.92 3.70 14.41
N LEU A 124 -4.99 2.56 15.10
CA LEU A 124 -5.83 1.42 14.71
C LEU A 124 -7.32 1.77 14.76
N GLY A 125 -7.75 2.61 15.72
CA GLY A 125 -9.11 3.15 15.77
C GLY A 125 -9.46 4.00 14.55
N ILE A 126 -8.50 4.81 14.04
CA ILE A 126 -8.67 5.57 12.79
C ILE A 126 -8.80 4.63 11.59
N PHE A 127 -7.93 3.63 11.47
CA PHE A 127 -8.06 2.57 10.45
C PHE A 127 -9.45 1.93 10.49
N GLN A 128 -9.89 1.48 11.68
CA GLN A 128 -11.17 0.82 11.85
C GLN A 128 -12.33 1.73 11.44
N ARG A 129 -12.28 3.00 11.81
CA ARG A 129 -13.27 4.02 11.44
C ARG A 129 -13.35 4.16 9.91
N LEU A 130 -12.21 4.40 9.25
CA LEU A 130 -12.14 4.61 7.80
C LEU A 130 -12.68 3.40 7.04
N VAL A 131 -12.24 2.19 7.40
CA VAL A 131 -12.65 0.96 6.72
C VAL A 131 -14.11 0.62 7.02
N SER A 132 -14.58 0.77 8.25
CA SER A 132 -15.94 0.35 8.64
C SER A 132 -17.02 1.32 8.17
N GLN A 133 -16.77 2.62 8.23
CA GLN A 133 -17.79 3.65 8.08
C GLN A 133 -17.78 4.33 6.69
N SER A 134 -16.67 4.29 5.96
CA SER A 134 -16.53 5.04 4.71
C SER A 134 -16.27 4.14 3.50
N LYS A 135 -17.23 4.07 2.56
CA LYS A 135 -16.99 3.45 1.24
C LYS A 135 -16.09 4.31 0.35
N ILE A 136 -16.00 5.60 0.65
CA ILE A 136 -15.24 6.58 -0.13
C ILE A 136 -13.76 6.50 0.26
N HIS A 137 -13.48 6.38 1.56
CA HIS A 137 -12.14 6.51 2.13
C HIS A 137 -11.59 5.21 2.75
N ASP A 138 -12.23 4.07 2.53
CA ASP A 138 -11.73 2.77 3.02
C ASP A 138 -10.29 2.48 2.56
N HIS A 139 -9.94 2.82 1.32
CA HIS A 139 -8.58 2.70 0.78
C HIS A 139 -7.51 3.46 1.59
N GLU A 140 -7.86 4.59 2.21
CA GLU A 140 -6.95 5.36 3.08
C GLU A 140 -6.67 4.60 4.38
N GLY A 141 -7.69 3.91 4.92
CA GLY A 141 -7.52 3.01 6.06
C GLY A 141 -6.55 1.87 5.73
N PHE A 142 -6.68 1.26 4.54
CA PHE A 142 -5.73 0.24 4.10
C PHE A 142 -4.33 0.80 3.84
N ALA A 143 -4.19 2.03 3.35
CA ALA A 143 -2.88 2.66 3.17
C ALA A 143 -2.14 2.84 4.51
N ILE A 144 -2.85 3.32 5.56
CA ILE A 144 -2.32 3.40 6.93
C ILE A 144 -1.93 1.99 7.43
N LEU A 145 -2.81 1.01 7.27
CA LEU A 145 -2.56 -0.35 7.75
C LEU A 145 -1.38 -1.04 7.05
N ASN A 146 -1.26 -0.89 5.73
CA ASN A 146 -0.11 -1.37 4.96
C ASN A 146 1.18 -0.73 5.48
N CYS A 147 1.17 0.58 5.72
CA CYS A 147 2.31 1.31 6.25
C CYS A 147 2.74 0.79 7.64
N LEU A 148 1.78 0.48 8.53
CA LEU A 148 2.05 -0.13 9.84
C LEU A 148 2.76 -1.48 9.69
N ILE A 149 2.24 -2.38 8.85
CA ILE A 149 2.83 -3.71 8.65
C ILE A 149 4.26 -3.63 8.08
N ILE A 150 4.50 -2.68 7.17
CA ILE A 150 5.79 -2.56 6.49
C ILE A 150 6.88 -2.02 7.41
N ASN A 151 6.52 -1.07 8.29
CA ASN A 151 7.49 -0.26 9.04
C ASN A 151 7.59 -0.60 10.53
N LEU A 152 6.59 -1.27 11.12
CA LEU A 152 6.65 -1.68 12.52
C LEU A 152 7.03 -3.16 12.66
N PRO A 153 7.87 -3.51 13.65
CA PRO A 153 8.09 -4.90 14.02
C PRO A 153 6.78 -5.64 14.33
N SER A 154 6.67 -6.89 13.87
CA SER A 154 5.46 -7.72 14.02
C SER A 154 5.01 -7.86 15.48
N THR A 155 5.97 -7.88 16.41
CA THR A 155 5.72 -8.00 17.86
C THR A 155 4.73 -6.99 18.41
N TYR A 156 4.69 -5.77 17.85
CA TYR A 156 3.77 -4.73 18.30
C TYR A 156 2.34 -4.89 17.77
N LEU A 157 2.18 -5.52 16.61
CA LEU A 157 0.88 -5.70 15.95
C LEU A 157 0.22 -7.04 16.27
N ASN A 158 0.97 -8.06 16.71
CA ASN A 158 0.49 -9.41 16.98
C ASN A 158 -0.81 -9.45 17.82
N ASN A 159 -0.89 -8.64 18.88
CA ASN A 159 -2.06 -8.60 19.77
C ASN A 159 -3.32 -8.00 19.12
N TYR A 160 -3.18 -7.32 17.98
CA TYR A 160 -4.25 -6.64 17.28
C TYR A 160 -4.64 -7.32 15.97
N LEU A 161 -3.86 -8.29 15.49
CA LEU A 161 -4.06 -8.91 14.17
C LEU A 161 -5.46 -9.51 14.03
N LYS A 162 -5.91 -10.26 15.04
CA LYS A 162 -7.25 -10.87 15.03
C LYS A 162 -8.35 -9.82 14.84
N ASP A 163 -8.29 -8.72 15.59
CA ASP A 163 -9.27 -7.64 15.52
C ASP A 163 -9.21 -6.92 14.16
N ILE A 164 -8.01 -6.71 13.62
CA ILE A 164 -7.80 -6.13 12.28
C ILE A 164 -8.49 -7.00 11.21
N PHE A 165 -8.26 -8.30 11.21
CA PHE A 165 -8.91 -9.21 10.26
C PHE A 165 -10.44 -9.26 10.46
N VAL A 166 -10.92 -9.27 11.70
CA VAL A 166 -12.36 -9.22 11.99
C VAL A 166 -13.00 -7.95 11.45
N VAL A 167 -12.36 -6.79 11.59
CA VAL A 167 -12.82 -5.52 11.00
C VAL A 167 -12.91 -5.63 9.47
N ILE A 168 -11.87 -6.13 8.83
CA ILE A 168 -11.81 -6.30 7.36
C ILE A 168 -12.92 -7.23 6.87
N PHE A 169 -13.07 -8.40 7.48
CA PHE A 169 -14.07 -9.38 7.06
C PHE A 169 -15.50 -8.92 7.37
N THR A 170 -15.72 -8.26 8.50
CA THR A 170 -17.02 -7.64 8.82
C THR A 170 -17.40 -6.62 7.75
N ARG A 171 -16.44 -5.78 7.34
CA ARG A 171 -16.65 -4.78 6.29
C ARG A 171 -16.95 -5.44 4.94
N LEU A 172 -16.20 -6.48 4.58
CA LEU A 172 -16.41 -7.25 3.35
C LEU A 172 -17.81 -7.86 3.29
N THR A 173 -18.31 -8.43 4.39
CA THR A 173 -19.65 -9.02 4.47
C THR A 173 -20.76 -7.97 4.41
N LYS A 174 -20.61 -6.84 5.11
CA LYS A 174 -21.67 -5.83 5.21
C LYS A 174 -21.85 -5.01 3.93
N ALA A 175 -20.75 -4.63 3.26
CA ALA A 175 -20.85 -3.77 2.07
C ALA A 175 -19.59 -3.85 1.19
N LYS A 176 -19.50 -4.98 0.46
CA LYS A 176 -18.50 -5.26 -0.56
C LYS A 176 -18.51 -4.23 -1.69
N THR A 177 -17.31 -3.77 -2.09
CA THR A 177 -17.08 -2.97 -3.30
C THR A 177 -15.84 -3.50 -4.01
N GLN A 178 -15.71 -3.27 -5.32
CA GLN A 178 -14.53 -3.71 -6.08
C GLN A 178 -13.24 -3.06 -5.57
N LYS A 179 -13.28 -1.76 -5.27
CA LYS A 179 -12.16 -1.04 -4.65
C LYS A 179 -11.74 -1.66 -3.31
N LEU A 180 -12.69 -2.01 -2.45
CA LEU A 180 -12.42 -2.63 -1.16
C LEU A 180 -11.70 -3.98 -1.33
N ILE A 181 -12.17 -4.83 -2.25
CA ILE A 181 -11.56 -6.14 -2.53
C ILE A 181 -10.10 -5.96 -2.95
N ARG A 182 -9.81 -5.03 -3.87
CA ARG A 182 -8.44 -4.74 -4.31
C ARG A 182 -7.55 -4.34 -3.14
N CYS A 183 -8.03 -3.43 -2.28
CA CYS A 183 -7.30 -3.01 -1.08
C CYS A 183 -7.02 -4.18 -0.13
N ILE A 184 -7.99 -5.10 0.04
CA ILE A 184 -7.85 -6.30 0.86
C ILE A 184 -6.78 -7.24 0.28
N ILE A 185 -6.80 -7.51 -1.02
CA ILE A 185 -5.81 -8.38 -1.68
C ILE A 185 -4.40 -7.79 -1.56
N VAL A 186 -4.26 -6.47 -1.75
CA VAL A 186 -2.98 -5.77 -1.58
C VAL A 186 -2.50 -5.86 -0.13
N PHE A 187 -3.38 -5.64 0.85
CA PHE A 187 -3.05 -5.79 2.27
C PHE A 187 -2.63 -7.21 2.62
N PHE A 188 -3.37 -8.23 2.17
CA PHE A 188 -2.99 -9.63 2.36
C PHE A 188 -1.62 -9.92 1.76
N SER A 189 -1.34 -9.35 0.59
CA SER A 189 -0.04 -9.50 -0.06
C SER A 189 1.08 -8.87 0.77
N TYR A 190 0.91 -7.66 1.29
CA TYR A 190 1.87 -7.06 2.22
C TYR A 190 2.06 -7.90 3.49
N PHE A 191 0.98 -8.42 4.07
CA PHE A 191 1.03 -9.29 5.24
C PHE A 191 1.85 -10.55 4.96
N ILE A 192 1.59 -11.25 3.85
CA ILE A 192 2.30 -12.48 3.47
C ILE A 192 3.79 -12.21 3.30
N ILE A 193 4.15 -11.11 2.63
CA ILE A 193 5.55 -10.75 2.38
C ILE A 193 6.29 -10.38 3.67
N LYS A 194 5.61 -9.75 4.63
CA LYS A 194 6.25 -9.27 5.87
C LYS A 194 6.24 -10.28 7.00
N TYR A 195 5.14 -11.01 7.20
CA TYR A 195 4.96 -11.94 8.31
C TYR A 195 4.97 -13.41 7.88
N GLY A 196 4.90 -13.69 6.59
CA GLY A 196 4.99 -15.03 6.01
C GLY A 196 3.63 -15.65 5.69
N ALA A 197 3.63 -16.48 4.64
CA ALA A 197 2.46 -17.20 4.16
C ALA A 197 1.84 -18.14 5.22
N LYS A 198 2.68 -18.82 6.02
CA LYS A 198 2.21 -19.71 7.10
C LYS A 198 1.43 -18.94 8.17
N GLU A 199 1.95 -17.79 8.57
CA GLU A 199 1.31 -16.94 9.59
C GLU A 199 -0.02 -16.40 9.06
N PHE A 200 -0.07 -15.99 7.78
CA PHE A 200 -1.30 -15.54 7.14
C PHE A 200 -2.42 -16.60 7.19
N ILE A 201 -2.12 -17.84 6.81
CA ILE A 201 -3.09 -18.95 6.88
C ILE A 201 -3.55 -19.17 8.33
N THR A 202 -2.60 -19.20 9.26
CA THR A 202 -2.87 -19.45 10.69
C THR A 202 -3.77 -18.38 11.29
N GLN A 203 -3.51 -17.10 11.02
CA GLN A 203 -4.31 -15.99 11.51
C GLN A 203 -5.74 -16.03 10.97
N ILE A 204 -5.93 -16.28 9.67
CA ILE A 204 -7.26 -16.36 9.08
C ILE A 204 -8.05 -17.55 9.63
N ASP A 205 -7.45 -18.74 9.68
CA ASP A 205 -8.14 -19.93 10.18
C ASP A 205 -8.41 -19.88 11.70
N SER A 206 -7.67 -19.05 12.45
CA SER A 206 -7.95 -18.81 13.87
C SER A 206 -9.26 -18.07 14.14
N ILE A 207 -9.80 -17.37 13.12
CA ILE A 207 -11.09 -16.66 13.21
C ILE A 207 -12.22 -17.67 13.01
N GLN A 208 -12.10 -18.51 11.99
CA GLN A 208 -13.02 -19.60 11.69
C GLN A 208 -12.28 -20.70 10.93
N ALA A 209 -12.52 -21.96 11.31
CA ALA A 209 -11.90 -23.10 10.64
C ALA A 209 -12.22 -23.10 9.13
N ASN A 210 -11.21 -23.37 8.30
CA ASN A 210 -11.27 -23.34 6.83
C ASN A 210 -11.62 -21.98 6.21
N MET A 211 -11.49 -20.88 6.96
CA MET A 211 -11.75 -19.54 6.43
C MET A 211 -10.74 -19.14 5.35
N PHE A 212 -9.49 -19.64 5.42
CA PHE A 212 -8.48 -19.39 4.39
C PHE A 212 -8.93 -19.90 3.01
N ARG A 213 -9.55 -21.09 2.95
CA ARG A 213 -10.15 -21.61 1.72
C ARG A 213 -11.15 -20.64 1.12
N MET A 214 -12.07 -20.11 1.93
CA MET A 214 -13.06 -19.15 1.47
C MET A 214 -12.42 -17.86 0.95
N VAL A 215 -11.33 -17.40 1.58
CA VAL A 215 -10.57 -16.23 1.12
C VAL A 215 -9.95 -16.49 -0.26
N VAL A 216 -9.33 -17.64 -0.47
CA VAL A 216 -8.76 -18.02 -1.77
C VAL A 216 -9.83 -18.10 -2.85
N GLU A 217 -10.89 -18.87 -2.60
CA GLU A 217 -11.94 -19.12 -3.60
C GLU A 217 -12.78 -17.89 -3.94
N ARG A 218 -13.05 -17.02 -2.96
CA ARG A 218 -13.99 -15.89 -3.14
C ARG A 218 -13.32 -14.54 -3.34
N LEU A 219 -12.02 -14.41 -3.03
CA LEU A 219 -11.27 -13.17 -3.19
C LEU A 219 -10.12 -13.34 -4.16
N PHE A 220 -9.13 -14.18 -3.86
CA PHE A 220 -7.94 -14.26 -4.70
C PHE A 220 -8.28 -14.74 -6.11
N ILE A 221 -8.87 -15.92 -6.27
CA ILE A 221 -9.15 -16.49 -7.59
C ILE A 221 -9.97 -15.55 -8.51
N PRO A 222 -11.14 -15.01 -8.10
CA PRO A 222 -11.98 -14.21 -8.99
C PRO A 222 -11.50 -12.78 -9.25
N GLU A 223 -10.54 -12.26 -8.47
CA GLU A 223 -10.23 -10.83 -8.45
C GLU A 223 -8.75 -10.53 -8.70
N LEU A 224 -7.86 -11.53 -8.66
CA LEU A 224 -6.42 -11.34 -8.85
C LEU A 224 -6.09 -10.72 -10.21
N SER A 225 -6.73 -11.17 -11.30
CA SER A 225 -6.53 -10.60 -12.65
C SER A 225 -7.01 -9.15 -12.80
N LYS A 226 -7.78 -8.63 -11.84
CA LYS A 226 -8.33 -7.27 -11.82
C LYS A 226 -7.53 -6.31 -10.94
N ILE A 227 -6.40 -6.76 -10.40
CA ILE A 227 -5.48 -5.92 -9.63
C ILE A 227 -4.79 -4.94 -10.58
N ASP A 228 -4.61 -3.71 -10.10
CA ASP A 228 -3.98 -2.64 -10.86
C ASP A 228 -2.50 -2.99 -11.15
N GLU A 229 -1.99 -2.65 -12.33
CA GLU A 229 -0.63 -3.04 -12.79
C GLU A 229 0.46 -2.78 -11.74
N ASN A 230 0.34 -1.66 -11.03
CA ASN A 230 1.30 -1.25 -10.01
C ASN A 230 1.41 -2.22 -8.81
N ASP A 231 0.34 -2.95 -8.50
CA ASP A 231 0.28 -3.87 -7.36
C ASP A 231 0.40 -5.34 -7.80
N LYS A 232 0.35 -5.62 -9.11
CA LYS A 232 0.42 -7.00 -9.65
C LYS A 232 1.69 -7.72 -9.22
N LYS A 233 2.85 -7.05 -9.25
CA LYS A 233 4.13 -7.65 -8.83
C LYS A 233 4.10 -8.09 -7.37
N LEU A 234 3.60 -7.22 -6.48
CA LEU A 234 3.46 -7.53 -5.06
C LEU A 234 2.53 -8.71 -4.84
N CYS A 235 1.35 -8.68 -5.46
CA CYS A 235 0.35 -9.73 -5.32
C CYS A 235 0.89 -11.06 -5.87
N ALA A 236 1.53 -11.05 -7.04
CA ALA A 236 2.14 -12.23 -7.63
C ALA A 236 3.17 -12.89 -6.70
N ILE A 237 4.10 -12.11 -6.15
CA ILE A 237 5.13 -12.65 -5.25
C ILE A 237 4.50 -13.20 -3.96
N ALA A 238 3.49 -12.53 -3.41
CA ALA A 238 2.76 -13.05 -2.25
C ALA A 238 2.03 -14.37 -2.54
N ILE A 239 1.40 -14.51 -3.72
CA ILE A 239 0.76 -15.77 -4.12
C ILE A 239 1.82 -16.87 -4.34
N ILE A 240 2.98 -16.55 -4.91
CA ILE A 240 4.10 -17.50 -5.04
C ILE A 240 4.51 -18.06 -3.67
N HIS A 241 4.67 -17.17 -2.67
CA HIS A 241 4.96 -17.57 -1.29
C HIS A 241 3.84 -18.39 -0.65
N LEU A 242 2.57 -18.06 -0.89
CA LEU A 242 1.45 -18.90 -0.45
C LEU A 242 1.48 -20.30 -1.06
N LEU A 243 1.85 -20.44 -2.33
CA LEU A 243 1.90 -21.73 -3.02
C LEU A 243 3.08 -22.59 -2.57
N CYS A 244 4.23 -21.98 -2.27
CA CYS A 244 5.50 -22.70 -2.14
C CYS A 244 5.97 -22.89 -0.69
N ASP A 245 5.60 -21.99 0.23
CA ASP A 245 6.21 -21.95 1.56
C ASP A 245 5.45 -22.73 2.65
N PRO A 246 4.11 -22.56 2.81
CA PRO A 246 3.41 -23.16 3.95
C PRO A 246 3.09 -24.63 3.71
N GLU A 247 3.41 -25.48 4.70
CA GLU A 247 3.10 -26.91 4.67
C GLU A 247 1.61 -27.20 4.45
N GLN A 248 0.73 -26.31 4.92
CA GLN A 248 -0.72 -26.40 4.70
C GLN A 248 -1.09 -26.44 3.21
N MET A 249 -0.32 -25.76 2.35
CA MET A 249 -0.52 -25.69 0.91
C MET A 249 0.28 -26.74 0.14
N THR A 250 1.40 -27.24 0.67
CA THR A 250 2.28 -28.18 -0.06
C THR A 250 1.99 -29.65 0.25
N LYS A 251 1.63 -29.96 1.50
CA LYS A 251 1.33 -31.34 1.96
C LYS A 251 0.13 -31.43 2.91
N GLY A 252 -0.51 -30.30 3.20
CA GLY A 252 -1.58 -30.20 4.17
C GLY A 252 -2.97 -30.18 3.55
N ILE A 253 -3.95 -29.78 4.37
CA ILE A 253 -5.39 -29.86 4.08
C ILE A 253 -5.85 -29.05 2.86
N TYR A 254 -5.04 -28.11 2.37
CA TYR A 254 -5.38 -27.25 1.25
C TYR A 254 -4.74 -27.64 -0.07
N PHE A 255 -3.77 -28.58 -0.07
CA PHE A 255 -3.01 -28.92 -1.27
C PHE A 255 -3.92 -29.39 -2.42
N ASN A 256 -4.75 -30.40 -2.18
CA ASN A 256 -5.56 -31.03 -3.24
C ASN A 256 -6.62 -30.10 -3.83
N ASP A 257 -7.08 -29.11 -3.05
CA ASP A 257 -8.24 -28.31 -3.42
C ASP A 257 -7.87 -26.91 -3.91
N LEU A 258 -6.81 -26.30 -3.36
CA LEU A 258 -6.48 -24.90 -3.59
C LEU A 258 -5.22 -24.69 -4.41
N TRP A 259 -4.22 -25.58 -4.30
CA TRP A 259 -2.89 -25.32 -4.86
C TRP A 259 -2.93 -25.10 -6.37
N LEU A 260 -3.56 -26.02 -7.10
CA LEU A 260 -3.64 -25.96 -8.56
C LEU A 260 -4.45 -24.75 -9.04
N ILE A 261 -5.62 -24.51 -8.46
CA ILE A 261 -6.51 -23.42 -8.89
C ILE A 261 -5.92 -22.04 -8.57
N LEU A 262 -5.16 -21.92 -7.49
CA LEU A 262 -4.45 -20.68 -7.15
C LEU A 262 -3.25 -20.46 -8.07
N LEU A 263 -2.52 -21.52 -8.45
CA LEU A 263 -1.48 -21.44 -9.47
C LEU A 263 -2.06 -20.99 -10.82
N GLN A 264 -3.19 -21.54 -11.25
CA GLN A 264 -3.87 -21.10 -12.48
C GLN A 264 -4.22 -19.61 -12.43
N ALA A 265 -4.79 -19.13 -11.30
CA ALA A 265 -5.10 -17.71 -11.13
C ALA A 265 -3.85 -16.82 -11.20
N LEU A 266 -2.71 -17.28 -10.66
CA LEU A 266 -1.42 -16.59 -10.76
C LEU A 266 -0.92 -16.54 -12.22
N LEU A 267 -1.07 -17.61 -12.99
CA LEU A 267 -0.67 -17.61 -14.40
C LEU A 267 -1.55 -16.67 -15.23
N SER A 268 -2.87 -16.67 -14.99
CA SER A 268 -3.78 -15.73 -15.64
C SER A 268 -3.48 -14.27 -15.25
N LEU A 269 -3.01 -14.01 -14.03
CA LEU A 269 -2.51 -12.68 -13.64
C LEU A 269 -1.33 -12.26 -14.53
N PHE A 270 -0.35 -13.15 -14.77
CA PHE A 270 0.79 -12.85 -15.62
C PHE A 270 0.40 -12.62 -17.07
N GLN A 271 -0.58 -13.35 -17.60
CA GLN A 271 -1.09 -13.18 -18.96
C GLN A 271 -1.88 -11.87 -19.12
N SER A 272 -2.55 -11.40 -18.06
CA SER A 272 -3.31 -10.15 -18.08
C SER A 272 -2.44 -8.89 -18.10
N SER A 273 -1.13 -9.00 -17.92
CA SER A 273 -0.21 -7.87 -17.89
C SER A 273 0.56 -7.79 -19.20
N ASN A 274 0.34 -6.72 -19.97
CA ASN A 274 1.06 -6.47 -21.21
C ASN A 274 2.51 -6.01 -20.99
N ASP A 275 2.84 -5.50 -19.79
CA ASP A 275 4.13 -4.90 -19.48
C ASP A 275 4.61 -5.25 -18.06
N LEU A 276 4.91 -6.53 -17.81
CA LEU A 276 5.87 -6.89 -16.75
C LEU A 276 7.32 -6.56 -17.16
N GLN A 277 7.51 -5.55 -18.02
CA GLN A 277 8.81 -5.02 -18.38
C GLN A 277 9.20 -3.87 -17.44
N ILE A 278 10.48 -3.82 -17.13
CA ILE A 278 11.06 -2.83 -16.22
C ILE A 278 11.02 -1.45 -16.89
N MET A 279 10.23 -0.53 -16.35
CA MET A 279 10.47 0.90 -16.57
C MET A 279 11.73 1.30 -15.79
N SER A 280 12.71 1.86 -16.49
CA SER A 280 13.93 2.42 -15.92
C SER A 280 13.61 3.56 -14.94
N ALA A 281 14.54 3.87 -14.04
CA ALA A 281 14.39 4.98 -13.10
C ALA A 281 14.21 6.34 -13.83
N ALA A 282 14.74 6.47 -15.04
CA ALA A 282 14.57 7.65 -15.88
C ALA A 282 13.14 7.74 -16.46
N GLU A 283 12.60 6.62 -16.93
CA GLU A 283 11.22 6.55 -17.45
C GLU A 283 10.19 6.78 -16.34
N ARG A 284 10.42 6.25 -15.14
CA ARG A 284 9.56 6.54 -13.97
C ARG A 284 9.60 8.01 -13.57
N LYS A 285 10.77 8.65 -13.62
CA LYS A 285 10.90 10.09 -13.35
C LYS A 285 10.18 10.91 -14.40
N LYS A 286 10.30 10.54 -15.67
CA LYS A 286 9.64 11.21 -16.79
C LYS A 286 8.12 11.06 -16.70
N GLN A 287 7.61 9.84 -16.51
CA GLN A 287 6.18 9.60 -16.34
C GLN A 287 5.61 10.32 -15.11
N ALA A 288 6.32 10.30 -13.98
CA ALA A 288 5.87 11.02 -12.79
C ALA A 288 5.85 12.55 -12.99
N GLN A 289 6.68 13.07 -13.90
CA GLN A 289 6.70 14.47 -14.29
C GLN A 289 5.57 14.79 -15.28
N ASP A 290 5.37 13.96 -16.30
CA ASP A 290 4.28 14.08 -17.26
C ASP A 290 2.90 14.00 -16.56
N GLU A 291 2.73 13.07 -15.61
CA GLU A 291 1.52 12.97 -14.77
C GLU A 291 1.31 14.19 -13.88
N ALA A 292 2.41 14.78 -13.37
CA ALA A 292 2.31 16.00 -12.54
C ALA A 292 1.93 17.21 -13.38
N GLU A 293 2.42 17.29 -14.63
CA GLU A 293 2.04 18.33 -15.59
C GLU A 293 0.57 18.18 -16.03
N GLU A 294 0.09 16.95 -16.23
CA GLU A 294 -1.31 16.67 -16.57
C GLU A 294 -2.27 16.95 -15.39
N GLU A 295 -1.93 16.52 -14.16
CA GLU A 295 -2.72 16.83 -12.95
C GLU A 295 -2.79 18.34 -12.69
N LEU A 296 -1.72 19.10 -13.00
CA LEU A 296 -1.71 20.57 -12.90
C LEU A 296 -2.73 21.21 -13.86
N LEU A 297 -2.97 20.59 -15.02
CA LEU A 297 -3.92 21.08 -16.04
C LEU A 297 -5.38 20.71 -15.74
N VAL A 298 -5.63 19.61 -15.02
CA VAL A 298 -6.99 19.15 -14.66
C VAL A 298 -7.64 20.05 -13.59
N GLY A 299 -6.86 20.84 -12.85
CA GLY A 299 -7.38 21.83 -11.88
C GLY A 299 -8.08 23.06 -12.49
N LEU A 300 -8.39 23.05 -13.78
CA LEU A 300 -8.98 24.18 -14.53
C LEU A 300 -10.51 24.16 -14.66
N ASP A 301 -11.20 23.11 -14.20
CA ASP A 301 -12.67 23.06 -14.26
C ASP A 301 -13.29 23.92 -13.13
N ASP A 302 -13.65 25.16 -13.47
CA ASP A 302 -14.44 26.09 -12.65
C ASP A 302 -15.85 25.51 -12.42
N THR A 303 -15.99 24.58 -11.47
CA THR A 303 -17.30 24.16 -10.98
C THR A 303 -17.83 25.19 -9.95
N PRO A 304 -19.05 25.74 -10.11
CA PRO A 304 -19.56 26.83 -9.28
C PRO A 304 -19.84 26.48 -7.81
N ASP A 305 -19.92 25.18 -7.50
CA ASP A 305 -20.23 24.71 -6.15
C ASP A 305 -18.93 24.49 -5.37
N TYR A 306 -18.48 25.54 -4.68
CA TYR A 306 -17.37 25.49 -3.73
C TYR A 306 -17.73 24.58 -2.54
N THR A 307 -17.57 23.28 -2.74
CA THR A 307 -17.38 22.35 -1.62
C THR A 307 -15.88 22.29 -1.32
N PRO A 308 -15.44 22.28 -0.05
CA PRO A 308 -14.05 22.04 0.31
C PRO A 308 -13.68 20.59 -0.03
N ALA A 309 -13.48 20.34 -1.33
CA ALA A 309 -13.00 19.10 -1.90
C ALA A 309 -11.48 19.01 -1.70
N PHE A 310 -10.97 17.79 -1.56
CA PHE A 310 -9.53 17.57 -1.48
C PHE A 310 -8.87 17.91 -2.81
N SER A 311 -7.91 18.82 -2.79
CA SER A 311 -7.05 19.15 -3.94
C SER A 311 -5.63 18.67 -3.66
N ARG A 312 -5.14 17.74 -4.48
CA ARG A 312 -3.81 17.16 -4.34
C ARG A 312 -2.75 18.12 -4.85
N LEU A 313 -1.65 18.26 -4.11
CA LEU A 313 -0.44 18.94 -4.57
C LEU A 313 0.43 17.98 -5.40
N ALA A 314 0.52 18.22 -6.71
CA ALA A 314 1.28 17.44 -7.68
C ALA A 314 2.75 17.35 -7.29
N PHE A 315 3.35 18.46 -6.85
CA PHE A 315 4.77 18.48 -6.47
C PHE A 315 5.05 17.85 -5.12
N ALA A 316 4.02 17.65 -4.30
CA ALA A 316 4.16 16.93 -3.05
C ALA A 316 4.11 15.42 -3.26
N LYS A 317 3.76 14.85 -4.43
CA LYS A 317 3.47 13.40 -4.59
C LYS A 317 4.54 12.46 -4.01
N LYS A 318 4.11 11.49 -3.18
CA LYS A 318 4.98 10.47 -2.59
C LYS A 318 5.39 9.44 -3.66
N PRO A 319 6.68 9.12 -3.84
CA PRO A 319 7.10 8.04 -4.72
C PRO A 319 6.64 6.69 -4.16
N ARG A 320 6.23 5.78 -5.04
CA ARG A 320 5.86 4.41 -4.64
C ARG A 320 7.11 3.65 -4.17
N THR A 321 6.95 2.88 -3.09
CA THR A 321 8.02 2.03 -2.56
C THR A 321 7.90 0.64 -3.17
N ASP A 322 8.88 0.23 -3.97
CA ASP A 322 9.02 -1.18 -4.40
C ASP A 322 9.74 -1.95 -3.29
N LEU A 323 9.01 -2.81 -2.56
CA LEU A 323 9.56 -3.63 -1.48
C LEU A 323 10.66 -4.59 -1.94
N PHE A 324 10.64 -4.98 -3.21
CA PHE A 324 11.55 -6.00 -3.74
C PHE A 324 12.74 -5.38 -4.46
N GLY A 325 12.55 -4.18 -5.03
CA GLY A 325 13.56 -3.47 -5.79
C GLY A 325 14.20 -4.35 -6.86
N SER A 326 15.53 -4.40 -6.87
CA SER A 326 16.33 -5.28 -7.75
C SER A 326 16.44 -6.72 -7.27
N SER A 327 16.01 -7.05 -6.04
CA SER A 327 16.14 -8.41 -5.48
C SER A 327 15.25 -9.40 -6.22
N ILE A 328 14.04 -8.98 -6.58
CA ILE A 328 13.11 -9.74 -7.43
C ILE A 328 12.68 -8.83 -8.58
N PRO A 329 13.39 -8.82 -9.71
CA PRO A 329 13.06 -7.96 -10.84
C PRO A 329 11.82 -8.45 -11.59
N ASP A 330 11.66 -9.77 -11.74
CA ASP A 330 10.54 -10.41 -12.45
C ASP A 330 9.90 -11.51 -11.58
N ALA A 331 8.60 -11.36 -11.30
CA ALA A 331 7.83 -12.31 -10.52
C ALA A 331 7.68 -13.67 -11.24
N ARG A 332 7.73 -13.72 -12.57
CA ARG A 332 7.67 -14.97 -13.36
C ARG A 332 8.93 -15.80 -13.15
N CYS A 333 10.10 -15.16 -13.20
CA CYS A 333 11.36 -15.82 -12.88
C CYS A 333 11.42 -16.27 -11.42
N HIS A 334 10.83 -15.49 -10.51
CA HIS A 334 10.70 -15.87 -9.10
C HIS A 334 9.83 -17.12 -8.91
N LEU A 335 8.67 -17.18 -9.59
CA LEU A 335 7.82 -18.37 -9.60
C LEU A 335 8.61 -19.61 -10.05
N ALA A 336 9.34 -19.52 -11.15
CA ALA A 336 10.11 -20.65 -11.69
C ALA A 336 11.15 -21.18 -10.68
N LYS A 337 11.88 -20.29 -9.99
CA LYS A 337 12.86 -20.68 -8.96
C LYS A 337 12.20 -21.31 -7.73
N CYS A 338 11.07 -20.77 -7.28
CA CYS A 338 10.31 -21.34 -6.17
C CYS A 338 9.75 -22.73 -6.54
N LEU A 339 9.20 -22.90 -7.75
CA LEU A 339 8.72 -24.19 -8.24
C LEU A 339 9.85 -25.21 -8.38
N GLN A 340 11.04 -24.80 -8.84
CA GLN A 340 12.20 -25.70 -8.88
C GLN A 340 12.55 -26.22 -7.49
N THR A 341 12.60 -25.32 -6.50
CA THR A 341 12.91 -25.68 -5.11
C THR A 341 11.84 -26.63 -4.55
N LEU A 342 10.57 -26.34 -4.84
CA LEU A 342 9.42 -27.12 -4.37
C LEU A 342 9.39 -28.54 -4.98
N THR A 343 9.60 -28.65 -6.31
CA THR A 343 9.63 -29.92 -7.05
C THR A 343 10.83 -30.78 -6.65
N SER A 344 12.00 -30.18 -6.47
CA SER A 344 13.20 -30.87 -5.95
C SER A 344 12.97 -31.43 -4.53
N SER A 345 12.23 -30.72 -3.69
CA SER A 345 11.94 -31.12 -2.32
C SER A 345 10.83 -32.19 -2.22
N HIS A 346 9.97 -32.28 -3.24
CA HIS A 346 8.84 -33.23 -3.30
C HIS A 346 8.76 -33.89 -4.68
N PRO A 347 9.68 -34.82 -5.00
CA PRO A 347 9.76 -35.43 -6.32
C PRO A 347 8.43 -36.05 -6.76
N ASN A 348 8.05 -35.84 -8.02
CA ASN A 348 6.85 -36.36 -8.69
C ASN A 348 5.48 -35.88 -8.15
N GLN A 349 5.40 -35.17 -7.02
CA GLN A 349 4.12 -34.70 -6.48
C GLN A 349 3.58 -33.53 -7.29
N PHE A 350 4.34 -32.44 -7.41
CA PHE A 350 3.86 -31.21 -8.03
C PHE A 350 3.86 -31.29 -9.56
N LEU A 351 4.83 -31.99 -10.15
CA LEU A 351 4.91 -32.13 -11.60
C LEU A 351 3.68 -32.85 -12.16
N SER A 352 3.26 -33.95 -11.53
CA SER A 352 2.08 -34.71 -11.95
C SER A 352 0.79 -33.90 -11.81
N VAL A 353 0.64 -33.14 -10.73
CA VAL A 353 -0.50 -32.24 -10.52
C VAL A 353 -0.55 -31.14 -11.59
N MET A 354 0.59 -30.53 -11.92
CA MET A 354 0.67 -29.52 -12.97
C MET A 354 0.35 -30.10 -14.34
N THR A 355 0.96 -31.23 -14.73
CA THR A 355 0.75 -31.83 -16.06
C THR A 355 -0.68 -32.30 -16.28
N ASN A 356 -1.33 -32.80 -15.23
CA ASN A 356 -2.71 -33.31 -15.33
C ASN A 356 -3.76 -32.20 -15.18
N GLY A 357 -3.41 -31.11 -14.49
CA GLY A 357 -4.36 -30.09 -14.07
C GLY A 357 -4.30 -28.75 -14.80
N LEU A 358 -3.18 -28.43 -15.45
CA LEU A 358 -3.01 -27.18 -16.19
C LEU A 358 -3.36 -27.34 -17.68
N SER A 359 -3.79 -26.25 -18.31
CA SER A 359 -3.95 -26.18 -19.76
C SER A 359 -2.59 -26.24 -20.46
N THR A 360 -2.58 -26.64 -21.73
CA THR A 360 -1.36 -26.66 -22.55
C THR A 360 -0.69 -25.29 -22.61
N GLU A 361 -1.47 -24.21 -22.67
CA GLU A 361 -0.97 -22.83 -22.67
C GLU A 361 -0.22 -22.50 -21.36
N HIS A 362 -0.83 -22.78 -20.21
CA HIS A 362 -0.22 -22.56 -18.90
C HIS A 362 1.07 -23.38 -18.71
N LEU A 363 1.11 -24.63 -19.21
CA LEU A 363 2.32 -25.45 -19.18
C LEU A 363 3.45 -24.84 -20.02
N LEU A 364 3.13 -24.33 -21.21
CA LEU A 364 4.11 -23.63 -22.06
C LEU A 364 4.62 -22.35 -21.39
N ASP A 365 3.76 -21.61 -20.69
CA ASP A 365 4.17 -20.41 -19.97
C ASP A 365 5.12 -20.72 -18.82
N ILE A 366 4.85 -21.76 -18.03
CA ILE A 366 5.79 -22.24 -16.99
C ILE A 366 7.14 -22.62 -17.61
N GLN A 367 7.14 -23.32 -18.75
CA GLN A 367 8.38 -23.66 -19.45
C GLN A 367 9.16 -22.42 -19.90
N LYS A 368 8.47 -21.41 -20.45
CA LYS A 368 9.10 -20.12 -20.80
C LYS A 368 9.70 -19.45 -19.56
N TYR A 369 8.99 -19.41 -18.45
CA TYR A 369 9.48 -18.79 -17.21
C TYR A 369 10.69 -19.53 -16.63
N CYS A 370 10.70 -20.87 -16.72
CA CYS A 370 11.85 -21.69 -16.35
C CYS A 370 13.07 -21.42 -17.22
N ALA A 371 12.87 -21.30 -18.54
CA ALA A 371 13.94 -20.93 -19.47
C ALA A 371 14.49 -19.52 -19.17
N LEU A 372 13.61 -18.54 -18.93
CA LEU A 372 14.01 -17.18 -18.54
C LEU A 372 14.83 -17.15 -17.23
N ALA A 373 14.50 -18.03 -16.30
CA ALA A 373 15.19 -18.13 -15.02
C ALA A 373 16.41 -19.08 -15.03
N ASN A 374 16.69 -19.75 -16.15
CA ASN A 374 17.71 -20.81 -16.27
C ASN A 374 17.54 -21.94 -15.23
N VAL A 375 16.30 -22.41 -15.04
CA VAL A 375 15.97 -23.50 -14.12
C VAL A 375 15.22 -24.63 -14.82
N THR A 376 15.32 -25.83 -14.26
CA THR A 376 14.58 -27.02 -14.71
C THR A 376 13.81 -27.61 -13.54
N LEU A 377 12.53 -27.94 -13.75
CA LEU A 377 11.70 -28.63 -12.77
C LEU A 377 12.01 -30.13 -12.81
N SER A 378 12.17 -30.75 -11.64
CA SER A 378 12.58 -32.16 -11.50
C SER A 378 11.49 -33.02 -10.87
#